data_AF-A0A956E4B8-F1
#
_entry.id   AF-A0A956E4B8-F1
#
_cell.length_a   1.000
_cell.length_b   1.000
_cell.length_c   1.000
_cell.angle_alpha   90.00
_cell.angle_beta   90.00
_cell.angle_gamma   90.00
#
_symmetry.space_group_name_H-M   'P 1'
#
loop_
_entity.id
_entity.type
_entity.pdbx_description
1 polymer ?
#
loop_
_entity_poly.entity_id
_entity_poly.type
_entity_poly.pdbx_seq_one_letter_code
_entity_poly.pdbx_strand_id
1 'polypeptide(L)'
;ASGGSGASGGSGASGGSGASGGSGASGGSGASGGTAGTGGGSGGSAGSTGGTAGTGGTSGSATGGTGGNEFECTSGRDELLGPIDAVSTGDITVLETANGVSTVYIDASAGGYQNQATNPAIYLDLANLSRVDITDVAAFTSSSWDLALKRDLIRSNGGDSGVGAAEVAALSKAFDDVTSADATDASFEEDDYLDNLCIPQTDPTGKPVTPFSGWYEYDMQNMTLAPAAITYLIRAANGSDLYKLEILDYYSTPDGQTGATSARYRVRIGGL
;
A
#
# COMPACT_ATOMS: atom_id res chain seq x y z
N ALA A 1 53.53 58.59 1.92
CA ALA A 1 53.43 58.35 0.47
C ALA A 1 52.23 57.45 0.22
N SER A 2 51.34 57.85 -0.70
CA SER A 2 50.26 57.11 -1.39
C SER A 2 49.36 56.19 -0.54
N GLY A 3 48.07 56.46 -0.32
CA GLY A 3 47.00 56.77 -1.31
C GLY A 3 46.17 55.48 -1.52
N GLY A 4 44.84 55.42 -1.68
CA GLY A 4 43.69 56.34 -1.66
C GLY A 4 42.44 55.50 -1.28
N SER A 5 41.35 56.10 -0.75
CA SER A 5 40.15 56.53 -1.52
C SER A 5 39.37 55.34 -2.14
N GLY A 6 38.06 55.15 -1.98
CA GLY A 6 36.97 55.94 -1.44
C GLY A 6 35.62 55.33 -1.89
N ALA A 7 34.55 55.77 -1.21
CA ALA A 7 33.09 55.59 -1.37
C ALA A 7 32.53 55.20 -2.75
N SER A 8 31.41 54.48 -2.89
CA SER A 8 29.99 54.90 -2.76
C SER A 8 29.19 53.86 -3.61
N GLY A 9 27.89 53.56 -3.53
CA GLY A 9 26.68 54.25 -3.10
C GLY A 9 25.53 53.79 -4.02
N GLY A 10 24.31 53.62 -3.46
CA GLY A 10 23.02 53.58 -4.17
C GLY A 10 22.65 52.29 -4.89
N SER A 11 21.39 51.93 -5.18
CA SER A 11 20.03 52.43 -4.89
C SER A 11 19.09 51.43 -5.58
N GLY A 12 17.81 51.32 -5.16
CA GLY A 12 16.73 50.98 -6.11
C GLY A 12 15.79 49.87 -5.70
N ALA A 13 14.53 50.26 -5.50
CA ALA A 13 13.38 49.46 -5.12
C ALA A 13 12.62 48.82 -6.30
N SER A 14 11.51 48.16 -5.96
CA SER A 14 10.39 47.62 -6.76
C SER A 14 10.40 46.09 -6.80
N GLY A 15 9.31 45.36 -6.63
CA GLY A 15 7.88 45.64 -6.47
C GLY A 15 7.17 44.29 -6.52
N GLY A 16 5.96 44.17 -5.96
CA GLY A 16 5.18 42.93 -6.11
C GLY A 16 4.17 42.68 -5.01
N SER A 17 3.06 43.42 -5.06
CA SER A 17 1.82 43.12 -4.35
C SER A 17 1.02 42.06 -5.12
N GLY A 18 0.34 41.16 -4.41
CA GLY A 18 -0.67 40.24 -4.96
C GLY A 18 -0.35 38.77 -4.65
N ALA A 19 -1.25 37.91 -4.22
CA ALA A 19 -2.68 38.04 -3.98
C ALA A 19 -3.10 36.93 -2.98
N SER A 20 -4.18 37.20 -2.27
CA SER A 20 -4.96 36.25 -1.50
C SER A 20 -5.54 35.13 -2.38
N GLY A 21 -5.45 33.88 -1.93
CA GLY A 21 -6.37 32.80 -2.29
C GLY A 21 -6.61 31.98 -1.03
N GLY A 22 -7.82 31.74 -0.54
CA GLY A 22 -9.08 31.61 -1.27
C GLY A 22 -9.52 30.16 -1.13
N SER A 23 -10.29 29.90 -0.09
CA SER A 23 -10.93 28.65 0.29
C SER A 23 -11.74 28.05 -0.87
N GLY A 24 -11.64 26.73 -1.07
CA GLY A 24 -12.48 25.99 -2.02
C GLY A 24 -13.08 24.76 -1.35
N ALA A 25 -14.39 24.81 -1.09
CA ALA A 25 -15.21 23.68 -0.72
C ALA A 25 -16.19 23.34 -1.85
N SER A 26 -16.36 22.03 -2.08
CA SER A 26 -17.59 21.30 -2.46
C SER A 26 -18.42 21.65 -3.71
N GLY A 27 -18.84 20.57 -4.39
CA GLY A 27 -19.99 20.48 -5.30
C GLY A 27 -19.56 20.07 -6.71
N GLY A 28 -20.04 19.01 -7.37
CA GLY A 28 -21.22 18.18 -7.17
C GLY A 28 -21.86 17.92 -8.54
N SER A 29 -21.89 16.65 -8.96
CA SER A 29 -22.90 15.98 -9.80
C SER A 29 -23.17 16.45 -11.25
N GLY A 30 -23.14 15.50 -12.19
CA GLY A 30 -23.74 15.64 -13.52
C GLY A 30 -23.71 14.34 -14.33
N ALA A 31 -24.82 13.59 -14.29
CA ALA A 31 -25.02 12.32 -14.94
C ALA A 31 -25.54 12.42 -16.40
N SER A 32 -25.59 11.25 -17.05
CA SER A 32 -26.55 10.77 -18.06
C SER A 32 -26.13 10.72 -19.54
N GLY A 33 -26.34 9.53 -20.12
CA GLY A 33 -26.17 9.24 -21.54
C GLY A 33 -26.50 7.78 -21.92
N GLY A 34 -27.71 7.30 -21.59
CA GLY A 34 -28.38 6.20 -22.33
C GLY A 34 -29.55 6.82 -23.12
N THR A 35 -30.18 6.27 -24.17
CA THR A 35 -30.21 4.93 -24.77
C THR A 35 -30.96 5.07 -26.10
N ALA A 36 -30.66 4.25 -27.12
CA ALA A 36 -31.58 3.72 -28.14
C ALA A 36 -30.75 2.84 -29.10
N GLY A 37 -31.09 1.61 -29.51
CA GLY A 37 -32.33 0.86 -29.43
C GLY A 37 -32.67 0.29 -30.81
N THR A 38 -32.96 -1.03 -30.88
CA THR A 38 -33.55 -1.85 -31.97
C THR A 38 -32.59 -2.38 -33.06
N GLY A 39 -32.64 -3.65 -33.51
CA GLY A 39 -33.48 -4.81 -33.19
C GLY A 39 -33.41 -5.90 -34.29
N GLY A 40 -33.67 -7.17 -33.92
CA GLY A 40 -34.02 -8.33 -34.77
C GLY A 40 -32.83 -9.17 -35.29
N GLY A 41 -32.65 -10.46 -34.98
CA GLY A 41 -33.54 -11.65 -35.01
C GLY A 41 -32.95 -12.62 -36.08
N SER A 42 -32.94 -13.95 -36.06
CA SER A 42 -33.55 -15.02 -35.26
C SER A 42 -32.93 -16.38 -35.72
N GLY A 43 -33.07 -17.44 -34.91
CA GLY A 43 -33.02 -18.87 -35.34
C GLY A 43 -31.83 -19.67 -34.76
N GLY A 44 -31.97 -20.87 -34.18
CA GLY A 44 -33.10 -21.78 -34.03
C GLY A 44 -32.79 -22.92 -33.04
N SER A 45 -33.83 -23.64 -32.62
CA SER A 45 -33.87 -24.69 -31.58
C SER A 45 -33.41 -26.09 -32.01
N ALA A 46 -33.01 -26.91 -31.03
CA ALA A 46 -33.43 -28.31 -30.76
C ALA A 46 -32.74 -28.79 -29.45
N GLY A 47 -33.43 -29.21 -28.38
CA GLY A 47 -33.96 -30.57 -28.11
C GLY A 47 -32.86 -31.48 -27.53
N SER A 48 -32.98 -32.31 -26.48
CA SER A 48 -34.09 -32.84 -25.69
C SER A 48 -33.54 -33.73 -24.53
N THR A 49 -34.25 -33.77 -23.39
CA THR A 49 -34.54 -34.91 -22.46
C THR A 49 -33.49 -35.76 -21.68
N GLY A 50 -33.77 -35.87 -20.36
CA GLY A 50 -33.69 -37.09 -19.50
C GLY A 50 -32.42 -37.24 -18.65
N GLY A 51 -32.38 -37.64 -17.37
CA GLY A 51 -33.37 -38.08 -16.38
C GLY A 51 -32.68 -38.55 -15.07
N THR A 52 -33.29 -38.20 -13.92
CA THR A 52 -33.46 -38.91 -12.61
C THR A 52 -32.32 -39.55 -11.76
N ALA A 53 -32.33 -39.15 -10.47
CA ALA A 53 -32.26 -39.89 -9.18
C ALA A 53 -30.94 -40.33 -8.48
N GLY A 54 -30.88 -40.01 -7.16
CA GLY A 54 -30.28 -40.83 -6.08
C GLY A 54 -29.34 -40.08 -5.10
N THR A 55 -29.82 -39.35 -4.07
CA THR A 55 -29.98 -39.70 -2.63
C THR A 55 -28.74 -40.15 -1.81
N GLY A 56 -28.49 -39.43 -0.69
CA GLY A 56 -27.76 -39.88 0.53
C GLY A 56 -26.68 -38.88 0.99
N GLY A 57 -26.95 -37.95 1.93
CA GLY A 57 -26.79 -38.14 3.39
C GLY A 57 -25.30 -38.11 3.79
N THR A 58 -24.75 -37.10 4.47
CA THR A 58 -24.88 -36.90 5.93
C THR A 58 -24.29 -35.52 6.29
N SER A 59 -25.09 -34.62 6.87
CA SER A 59 -24.62 -33.35 7.43
C SER A 59 -24.10 -33.56 8.85
N GLY A 60 -22.78 -33.59 9.01
CA GLY A 60 -22.11 -33.42 10.29
C GLY A 60 -21.92 -31.93 10.57
N SER A 61 -22.67 -31.43 11.55
CA SER A 61 -22.54 -30.09 12.10
C SER A 61 -21.21 -29.94 12.85
N ALA A 62 -20.34 -29.04 12.38
CA ALA A 62 -19.28 -28.44 13.18
C ALA A 62 -19.32 -26.92 12.98
N THR A 63 -19.86 -26.28 14.03
CA THR A 63 -19.65 -24.90 14.50
C THR A 63 -18.62 -24.04 13.74
N GLY A 64 -19.15 -23.09 12.96
CA GLY A 64 -19.05 -21.66 13.26
C GLY A 64 -17.65 -21.02 13.23
N GLY A 65 -17.06 -20.94 12.04
CA GLY A 65 -16.20 -19.82 11.66
C GLY A 65 -16.89 -19.08 10.52
N THR A 66 -17.39 -17.87 10.78
CA THR A 66 -17.77 -16.93 9.71
C THR A 66 -16.49 -16.43 9.06
N GLY A 67 -15.91 -17.24 8.18
CA GLY A 67 -14.99 -16.75 7.16
C GLY A 67 -15.82 -15.92 6.19
N GLY A 68 -15.69 -14.60 6.28
CA GLY A 68 -16.13 -13.70 5.22
C GLY A 68 -15.41 -14.12 3.95
N ASN A 69 -16.18 -14.54 2.97
CA ASN A 69 -15.68 -14.99 1.69
C ASN A 69 -15.11 -13.78 0.94
N GLU A 70 -13.79 -13.73 0.87
CA GLU A 70 -12.78 -12.90 0.15
C GLU A 70 -13.18 -12.20 -1.17
N PHE A 71 -14.34 -12.51 -1.75
CA PHE A 71 -14.89 -11.92 -2.97
C PHE A 71 -16.12 -11.02 -2.76
N GLU A 72 -16.73 -11.01 -1.57
CA GLU A 72 -18.01 -10.32 -1.35
C GLU A 72 -17.85 -8.79 -1.31
N CYS A 73 -16.68 -8.29 -0.90
CA CYS A 73 -16.47 -6.85 -0.65
C CYS A 73 -15.71 -6.12 -1.77
N THR A 74 -15.67 -6.70 -2.98
CA THR A 74 -14.92 -6.14 -4.13
C THR A 74 -15.24 -4.67 -4.39
N SER A 75 -16.51 -4.26 -4.38
CA SER A 75 -16.88 -2.86 -4.63
C SER A 75 -16.32 -1.90 -3.57
N GLY A 76 -16.39 -2.25 -2.29
CA GLY A 76 -15.88 -1.41 -1.21
C GLY A 76 -14.36 -1.31 -1.23
N ARG A 77 -13.69 -2.43 -1.51
CA ARG A 77 -12.24 -2.47 -1.73
C ARG A 77 -11.80 -1.60 -2.90
N ASP A 78 -12.48 -1.73 -4.04
CA ASP A 78 -12.10 -1.04 -5.27
C ASP A 78 -12.36 0.47 -5.16
N GLU A 79 -13.44 0.88 -4.47
CA GLU A 79 -13.70 2.29 -4.14
C GLU A 79 -12.63 2.87 -3.22
N LEU A 80 -12.18 2.11 -2.21
CA LEU A 80 -11.19 2.53 -1.24
C LEU A 80 -9.77 2.62 -1.83
N LEU A 81 -9.35 1.59 -2.57
CA LEU A 81 -7.97 1.45 -3.05
C LEU A 81 -7.73 2.08 -4.42
N GLY A 82 -8.77 2.18 -5.26
CA GLY A 82 -8.65 2.63 -6.64
C GLY A 82 -7.61 1.83 -7.42
N PRO A 83 -7.79 0.50 -7.59
CA PRO A 83 -6.79 -0.37 -8.22
C PRO A 83 -6.55 0.03 -9.69
N ILE A 84 -5.27 0.10 -10.05
CA ILE A 84 -4.83 0.43 -11.41
C ILE A 84 -4.38 -0.84 -12.14
N ASP A 85 -4.93 -1.07 -13.33
CA ASP A 85 -4.55 -2.18 -14.20
C ASP A 85 -3.29 -1.85 -15.02
N ALA A 86 -2.21 -1.54 -14.32
CA ALA A 86 -0.88 -1.30 -14.87
C ALA A 86 0.18 -1.75 -13.87
N VAL A 87 1.33 -2.17 -14.38
CA VAL A 87 2.50 -2.50 -13.53
C VAL A 87 3.18 -1.20 -13.11
N SER A 88 3.61 -1.14 -11.84
CA SER A 88 4.34 0.01 -11.32
C SER A 88 5.67 0.23 -12.02
N THR A 89 5.99 1.50 -12.28
CA THR A 89 7.30 1.92 -12.77
C THR A 89 8.28 2.22 -11.63
N GLY A 90 7.84 2.13 -10.37
CA GLY A 90 8.71 2.27 -9.20
C GLY A 90 9.76 1.16 -9.15
N ASP A 91 10.86 1.41 -8.43
CA ASP A 91 12.01 0.51 -8.37
C ASP A 91 12.22 -0.04 -6.96
N ILE A 92 12.77 -1.26 -6.88
CA ILE A 92 13.21 -1.88 -5.63
C ILE A 92 14.68 -2.25 -5.79
N THR A 93 15.53 -1.69 -4.94
CA THR A 93 16.99 -1.87 -5.04
C THR A 93 17.55 -2.24 -3.69
N VAL A 94 18.24 -3.37 -3.63
CA VAL A 94 19.08 -3.72 -2.47
C VAL A 94 20.31 -2.81 -2.47
N LEU A 95 20.42 -1.95 -1.47
CA LEU A 95 21.51 -0.99 -1.32
C LEU A 95 22.75 -1.63 -0.70
N GLU A 96 22.52 -2.49 0.30
CA GLU A 96 23.56 -3.20 1.03
C GLU A 96 22.98 -4.50 1.58
N THR A 97 23.82 -5.51 1.77
CA THR A 97 23.50 -6.69 2.56
C THR A 97 24.69 -7.04 3.46
N ALA A 98 24.45 -7.10 4.76
CA ALA A 98 25.44 -7.42 5.77
C ALA A 98 24.80 -8.27 6.87
N ASN A 99 25.47 -9.36 7.28
CA ASN A 99 25.04 -10.22 8.38
C ASN A 99 23.59 -10.75 8.25
N GLY A 100 23.15 -11.06 7.03
CA GLY A 100 21.78 -11.55 6.77
C GLY A 100 20.69 -10.47 6.85
N VAL A 101 21.08 -9.20 6.95
CA VAL A 101 20.18 -8.04 6.91
C VAL A 101 20.48 -7.23 5.65
N SER A 102 19.43 -6.89 4.91
CA SER A 102 19.52 -6.08 3.70
C SER A 102 18.90 -4.72 3.94
N THR A 103 19.60 -3.67 3.53
CA THR A 103 19.02 -2.32 3.41
C THR A 103 18.47 -2.18 1.99
N VAL A 104 17.19 -1.84 1.86
CA VAL A 104 16.46 -1.83 0.59
C VAL A 104 15.84 -0.46 0.36
N TYR A 105 16.04 0.07 -0.85
CA TYR A 105 15.33 1.23 -1.39
C TYR A 105 14.06 0.78 -2.12
N ILE A 106 12.95 1.49 -1.91
CA ILE A 106 11.67 1.22 -2.58
C ILE A 106 11.06 2.55 -3.06
N ASP A 107 10.92 2.74 -4.37
CA ASP A 107 10.17 3.87 -4.94
C ASP A 107 8.67 3.55 -4.99
N ALA A 108 7.97 3.87 -3.90
CA ALA A 108 6.51 3.81 -3.79
C ALA A 108 5.88 5.18 -4.08
N SER A 109 6.56 6.06 -4.80
CA SER A 109 6.12 7.44 -4.98
C SER A 109 4.83 7.55 -5.77
N ALA A 110 4.49 6.55 -6.60
CA ALA A 110 3.29 6.53 -7.43
C ALA A 110 3.13 7.85 -8.23
N GLY A 111 4.23 8.40 -8.74
CA GLY A 111 4.26 9.66 -9.48
C GLY A 111 4.01 10.92 -8.63
N GLY A 112 3.95 10.81 -7.31
CA GLY A 112 3.65 11.90 -6.38
C GLY A 112 2.16 12.03 -6.04
N TYR A 113 1.84 12.86 -5.03
CA TYR A 113 0.48 13.00 -4.49
C TYR A 113 -0.57 13.33 -5.55
N GLN A 114 -0.24 14.18 -6.53
CA GLN A 114 -1.17 14.57 -7.60
C GLN A 114 -1.46 13.44 -8.59
N ASN A 115 -0.58 12.44 -8.68
CA ASN A 115 -0.66 11.36 -9.67
C ASN A 115 -0.99 10.00 -9.04
N GLN A 116 -1.11 9.90 -7.72
CA GLN A 116 -1.33 8.63 -7.01
C GLN A 116 -2.63 7.92 -7.44
N ALA A 117 -3.65 8.67 -7.89
CA ALA A 117 -4.93 8.13 -8.32
C ALA A 117 -4.86 7.40 -9.68
N THR A 118 -3.77 7.56 -10.43
CA THR A 118 -3.58 6.94 -11.75
C THR A 118 -2.31 6.09 -11.85
N ASN A 119 -1.57 5.95 -10.74
CA ASN A 119 -0.37 5.14 -10.65
C ASN A 119 -0.59 3.98 -9.67
N PRO A 120 -0.14 2.76 -10.00
CA PRO A 120 -0.35 1.57 -9.18
C PRO A 120 0.52 1.56 -7.91
N ALA A 121 0.25 0.60 -7.02
CA ALA A 121 1.17 0.26 -5.95
C ALA A 121 2.41 -0.47 -6.51
N ILE A 122 3.52 -0.41 -5.78
CA ILE A 122 4.68 -1.29 -6.02
C ILE A 122 4.56 -2.52 -5.12
N TYR A 123 4.80 -3.70 -5.70
CA TYR A 123 4.68 -4.99 -5.02
C TYR A 123 6.06 -5.58 -4.76
N LEU A 124 6.32 -6.01 -3.53
CA LEU A 124 7.59 -6.56 -3.06
C LEU A 124 7.44 -8.05 -2.73
N ASP A 125 8.38 -8.84 -3.22
CA ASP A 125 8.67 -10.21 -2.75
C ASP A 125 9.79 -10.12 -1.71
N LEU A 126 9.51 -10.52 -0.47
CA LEU A 126 10.44 -10.46 0.66
C LEU A 126 11.55 -11.52 0.58
N ALA A 127 11.30 -12.66 -0.08
CA ALA A 127 12.29 -13.71 -0.24
C ALA A 127 13.39 -13.29 -1.21
N ASN A 128 13.01 -12.60 -2.30
CA ASN A 128 13.95 -12.15 -3.33
C ASN A 128 14.37 -10.68 -3.20
N LEU A 129 13.72 -9.92 -2.29
CA LEU A 129 13.90 -8.47 -2.12
C LEU A 129 13.76 -7.70 -3.45
N SER A 130 12.78 -8.11 -4.25
CA SER A 130 12.61 -7.62 -5.62
C SER A 130 11.17 -7.23 -5.92
N ARG A 131 10.99 -6.36 -6.91
CA ARG A 131 9.66 -5.98 -7.40
C ARG A 131 8.98 -7.16 -8.09
N VAL A 132 7.69 -7.33 -7.81
CA VAL A 132 6.81 -8.24 -8.54
C VAL A 132 6.08 -7.42 -9.62
N ASP A 133 6.27 -7.79 -10.89
CA ASP A 133 5.62 -7.12 -12.02
C ASP A 133 4.16 -7.57 -12.18
N ILE A 134 3.29 -7.03 -11.32
CA ILE A 134 1.85 -7.30 -11.29
C ILE A 134 1.05 -5.98 -11.26
N THR A 135 -0.21 -6.03 -11.71
CA THR A 135 -1.14 -4.89 -11.61
C THR A 135 -1.91 -4.94 -10.29
N ASP A 136 -2.48 -3.81 -9.84
CA ASP A 136 -3.28 -3.80 -8.60
C ASP A 136 -4.49 -4.75 -8.70
N VAL A 137 -5.09 -4.85 -9.88
CA VAL A 137 -6.26 -5.72 -10.14
C VAL A 137 -5.86 -7.19 -10.03
N ALA A 138 -4.73 -7.58 -10.62
CA ALA A 138 -4.26 -8.96 -10.58
C ALA A 138 -3.74 -9.36 -9.18
N ALA A 139 -3.21 -8.40 -8.41
CA ALA A 139 -2.62 -8.64 -7.10
C ALA A 139 -3.60 -9.26 -6.11
N PHE A 140 -4.88 -8.91 -6.15
CA PHE A 140 -5.91 -9.46 -5.24
C PHE A 140 -6.07 -10.98 -5.33
N THR A 141 -5.67 -11.59 -6.45
CA THR A 141 -5.80 -13.05 -6.66
C THR A 141 -4.45 -13.75 -6.79
N SER A 142 -3.36 -13.06 -6.48
CA SER A 142 -2.01 -13.59 -6.60
C SER A 142 -1.35 -13.74 -5.24
N SER A 143 -0.74 -14.90 -4.99
CA SER A 143 0.11 -15.17 -3.83
C SER A 143 1.59 -14.86 -4.08
N SER A 144 1.92 -14.13 -5.16
CA SER A 144 3.31 -13.93 -5.63
C SER A 144 4.03 -12.72 -5.02
N TRP A 145 3.36 -11.96 -4.14
CA TRP A 145 3.86 -10.75 -3.51
C TRP A 145 3.59 -10.82 -2.01
N ASP A 146 4.39 -10.14 -1.21
CA ASP A 146 4.25 -10.14 0.26
C ASP A 146 3.76 -8.79 0.76
N LEU A 147 4.35 -7.69 0.27
CA LEU A 147 3.98 -6.33 0.64
C LEU A 147 3.64 -5.50 -0.59
N ALA A 148 2.65 -4.62 -0.47
CA ALA A 148 2.33 -3.60 -1.47
C ALA A 148 2.48 -2.21 -0.86
N LEU A 149 3.22 -1.33 -1.51
CA LEU A 149 3.46 0.04 -1.04
C LEU A 149 2.91 1.04 -2.05
N LYS A 150 2.15 2.02 -1.57
CA LYS A 150 1.67 3.14 -2.38
C LYS A 150 1.60 4.39 -1.53
N ARG A 151 2.47 5.35 -1.83
CA ARG A 151 2.65 6.54 -0.98
C ARG A 151 3.04 6.08 0.42
N ASP A 152 2.33 6.51 1.45
CA ASP A 152 2.50 6.13 2.86
C ASP A 152 1.69 4.89 3.27
N LEU A 153 0.87 4.31 2.37
CA LEU A 153 0.12 3.09 2.63
C LEU A 153 1.00 1.86 2.36
N ILE A 154 1.01 0.93 3.32
CA ILE A 154 1.65 -0.39 3.21
C ILE A 154 0.57 -1.42 3.49
N ARG A 155 0.46 -2.43 2.61
CA ARG A 155 -0.47 -3.56 2.72
C ARG A 155 0.31 -4.86 2.72
N SER A 156 -0.22 -5.88 3.40
CA SER A 156 0.30 -7.24 3.37
C SER A 156 -0.57 -8.16 2.50
N ASN A 157 0.00 -9.20 1.89
CA ASN A 157 -0.79 -10.17 1.10
C ASN A 157 -1.49 -11.17 2.02
N GLY A 158 -2.50 -10.70 2.73
CA GLY A 158 -3.40 -11.48 3.58
C GLY A 158 -4.68 -10.70 3.83
N GLY A 159 -5.71 -11.37 4.33
CA GLY A 159 -7.03 -10.77 4.59
C GLY A 159 -7.62 -10.06 3.36
N ASP A 160 -8.07 -8.82 3.54
CA ASP A 160 -8.73 -8.03 2.49
C ASP A 160 -7.81 -7.62 1.33
N SER A 161 -6.50 -7.72 1.54
CA SER A 161 -5.51 -7.24 0.58
C SER A 161 -5.11 -8.25 -0.49
N GLY A 162 -5.31 -9.55 -0.26
CA GLY A 162 -5.06 -10.60 -1.24
C GLY A 162 -5.09 -12.02 -0.65
N VAL A 163 -5.04 -13.01 -1.56
CA VAL A 163 -5.16 -14.46 -1.31
C VAL A 163 -4.01 -15.09 -0.52
N GLY A 164 -2.96 -14.34 -0.19
CA GLY A 164 -1.85 -14.86 0.61
C GLY A 164 -2.25 -15.07 2.07
N ALA A 165 -1.34 -15.67 2.84
CA ALA A 165 -1.47 -15.88 4.28
C ALA A 165 -0.55 -14.94 5.08
N ALA A 166 -0.29 -13.73 4.56
CA ALA A 166 0.59 -12.81 5.23
C ALA A 166 -0.07 -12.23 6.49
N GLU A 167 0.69 -12.21 7.58
CA GLU A 167 0.29 -11.60 8.84
C GLU A 167 1.43 -10.72 9.36
N VAL A 168 1.10 -9.65 10.07
CA VAL A 168 2.08 -8.69 10.56
C VAL A 168 1.86 -8.40 12.03
N ALA A 169 2.95 -8.25 12.78
CA ALA A 169 2.92 -7.78 14.16
C ALA A 169 3.88 -6.61 14.34
N ALA A 170 3.39 -5.50 14.90
CA ALA A 170 4.19 -4.32 15.21
C ALA A 170 4.78 -4.43 16.62
N LEU A 171 6.11 -4.36 16.76
CA LEU A 171 6.81 -4.43 18.03
C LEU A 171 7.45 -3.08 18.37
N SER A 172 7.21 -2.57 19.58
CA SER A 172 8.00 -1.47 20.17
C SER A 172 9.32 -2.03 20.72
N LYS A 173 10.16 -2.51 19.80
CA LYS A 173 11.44 -3.17 20.08
C LYS A 173 12.44 -2.78 18.99
N ALA A 174 13.71 -2.60 19.35
CA ALA A 174 14.76 -2.32 18.39
C ALA A 174 14.97 -3.54 17.47
N PHE A 175 15.16 -3.29 16.17
CA PHE A 175 15.28 -4.35 15.16
C PHE A 175 16.33 -5.41 15.50
N ASP A 176 17.48 -4.98 16.04
CA ASP A 176 18.60 -5.88 16.35
C ASP A 176 18.29 -6.79 17.55
N ASP A 177 17.34 -6.41 18.40
CA ASP A 177 16.86 -7.21 19.53
C ASP A 177 15.70 -8.15 19.14
N VAL A 178 15.09 -7.98 17.95
CA VAL A 178 14.01 -8.84 17.46
C VAL A 178 14.58 -10.15 16.91
N THR A 179 14.03 -11.26 17.40
CA THR A 179 14.41 -12.64 17.07
C THR A 179 13.18 -13.50 16.79
N SER A 180 13.36 -14.72 16.29
CA SER A 180 12.27 -15.66 16.02
C SER A 180 11.50 -16.08 17.30
N ALA A 181 12.08 -15.89 18.50
CA ALA A 181 11.37 -16.12 19.75
C ALA A 181 10.24 -15.11 19.97
N ASP A 182 10.42 -13.86 19.53
CA ASP A 182 9.39 -12.81 19.67
C ASP A 182 8.12 -13.15 18.86
N ALA A 183 8.25 -13.92 17.79
CA ALA A 183 7.10 -14.35 16.97
C ALA A 183 6.17 -15.35 17.68
N THR A 184 6.60 -15.96 18.79
CA THR A 184 5.73 -16.90 19.53
C THR A 184 4.64 -16.17 20.33
N ASP A 185 4.96 -14.97 20.83
CA ASP A 185 4.08 -14.18 21.68
C ASP A 185 3.52 -12.93 20.96
N ALA A 186 3.87 -12.75 19.68
CA ALA A 186 3.44 -11.62 18.89
C ALA A 186 1.95 -11.71 18.50
N SER A 187 1.25 -10.59 18.58
CA SER A 187 -0.09 -10.43 18.03
C SER A 187 0.00 -10.20 16.53
N PHE A 188 -0.08 -11.29 15.76
CA PHE A 188 -0.16 -11.23 14.30
C PHE A 188 -1.57 -10.87 13.85
N GLU A 189 -1.66 -9.96 12.89
CA GLU A 189 -2.90 -9.49 12.28
C GLU A 189 -2.73 -9.50 10.74
N GLU A 190 -3.77 -9.92 10.03
CA GLU A 190 -3.89 -9.73 8.58
C GLU A 190 -4.35 -8.28 8.28
N ASP A 191 -4.33 -7.88 7.01
CA ASP A 191 -5.04 -6.66 6.60
C ASP A 191 -6.56 -6.88 6.70
N ASP A 192 -7.23 -6.26 7.66
CA ASP A 192 -8.68 -6.37 7.92
C ASP A 192 -9.34 -4.97 7.95
N TYR A 193 -9.47 -4.35 6.77
CA TYR A 193 -10.01 -3.00 6.61
C TYR A 193 -11.41 -2.98 5.99
N LEU A 194 -12.08 -4.12 5.83
CA LEU A 194 -13.48 -4.24 5.42
C LEU A 194 -14.22 -5.01 6.49
N ASP A 195 -15.22 -4.38 7.10
CA ASP A 195 -16.04 -5.10 8.08
C ASP A 195 -16.93 -6.17 7.41
N ASN A 196 -17.69 -6.90 8.22
CA ASN A 196 -18.62 -7.93 7.75
C ASN A 196 -19.79 -7.40 6.89
N LEU A 197 -19.96 -6.08 6.79
CA LEU A 197 -20.90 -5.40 5.90
C LEU A 197 -20.20 -4.80 4.67
N CYS A 198 -18.92 -5.13 4.46
CA CYS A 198 -18.06 -4.59 3.42
C CYS A 198 -17.86 -3.08 3.50
N ILE A 199 -17.94 -2.50 4.70
CA ILE A 199 -17.70 -1.07 4.94
C ILE A 199 -16.21 -0.86 5.24
N PRO A 200 -15.52 -0.02 4.45
CA PRO A 200 -14.14 0.37 4.73
C PRO A 200 -13.92 0.92 6.13
N GLN A 201 -12.95 0.34 6.84
CA GLN A 201 -12.36 0.87 8.06
C GLN A 201 -11.15 1.71 7.67
N THR A 202 -11.26 3.03 7.89
CA THR A 202 -10.22 3.97 7.50
C THR A 202 -9.68 4.75 8.68
N ASP A 203 -8.42 5.16 8.57
CA ASP A 203 -7.84 6.15 9.46
C ASP A 203 -8.49 7.55 9.26
N PRO A 204 -8.16 8.55 10.10
CA PRO A 204 -8.68 9.91 9.96
C PRO A 204 -8.32 10.62 8.63
N THR A 205 -7.39 10.07 7.85
CA THR A 205 -6.98 10.58 6.54
C THR A 205 -7.70 9.87 5.38
N GLY A 206 -8.57 8.89 5.69
CA GLY A 206 -9.35 8.14 4.70
C GLY A 206 -8.59 6.97 4.07
N LYS A 207 -7.47 6.53 4.66
CA LYS A 207 -6.72 5.37 4.19
C LYS A 207 -7.14 4.09 4.90
N PRO A 208 -7.01 2.91 4.29
CA PRO A 208 -7.24 1.64 4.97
C PRO A 208 -6.42 1.54 6.27
N VAL A 209 -7.04 1.06 7.34
CA VAL A 209 -6.31 0.67 8.55
C VAL A 209 -5.63 -0.68 8.29
N THR A 210 -4.32 -0.76 8.51
CA THR A 210 -3.53 -1.99 8.30
C THR A 210 -2.66 -2.24 9.52
N PRO A 211 -2.05 -3.43 9.66
CA PRO A 211 -1.04 -3.66 10.70
C PRO A 211 0.18 -2.72 10.64
N PHE A 212 0.39 -2.02 9.52
CA PHE A 212 1.42 -0.98 9.37
C PHE A 212 0.92 0.43 9.74
N SER A 213 -0.36 0.61 10.08
CA SER A 213 -0.87 1.90 10.54
C SER A 213 -0.09 2.38 11.77
N GLY A 214 0.34 3.64 11.76
CA GLY A 214 1.19 4.21 12.81
C GLY A 214 2.69 4.02 12.58
N TRP A 215 3.13 3.56 11.40
CA TRP A 215 4.56 3.46 11.08
C TRP A 215 5.32 4.79 11.10
N TYR A 216 4.62 5.92 11.08
CA TYR A 216 5.21 7.25 11.11
C TYR A 216 4.55 8.17 12.12
N GLU A 217 5.31 9.17 12.53
CA GLU A 217 4.84 10.36 13.22
C GLU A 217 4.91 11.57 12.28
N TYR A 218 3.92 12.45 12.34
CA TYR A 218 3.92 13.68 11.56
C TYR A 218 4.73 14.77 12.28
N ASP A 219 5.84 15.16 11.70
CA ASP A 219 6.64 16.29 12.16
C ASP A 219 5.97 17.61 11.73
N MET A 220 5.28 18.25 12.67
CA MET A 220 4.62 19.54 12.44
C MET A 220 5.59 20.69 12.15
N GLN A 221 6.85 20.59 12.58
CA GLN A 221 7.86 21.62 12.36
C GLN A 221 8.41 21.57 10.94
N ASN A 222 8.72 20.36 10.46
CA ASN A 222 9.30 20.15 9.14
C ASN A 222 8.27 19.81 8.06
N MET A 223 7.02 19.55 8.45
CA MET A 223 5.93 19.08 7.58
C MET A 223 6.30 17.77 6.86
N THR A 224 6.92 16.84 7.60
CA THR A 224 7.45 15.58 7.08
C THR A 224 6.95 14.38 7.89
N LEU A 225 6.99 13.18 7.28
CA LEU A 225 6.74 11.93 7.99
C LEU A 225 8.06 11.37 8.51
N ALA A 226 8.16 11.15 9.82
CA ALA A 226 9.30 10.51 10.45
C ALA A 226 8.93 9.07 10.85
N PRO A 227 9.70 8.04 10.46
CA PRO A 227 9.42 6.67 10.89
C PRO A 227 9.39 6.57 12.43
N ALA A 228 8.37 5.87 12.94
CA ALA A 228 8.26 5.52 14.34
C ALA A 228 9.28 4.41 14.71
N ALA A 229 9.63 4.32 15.99
CA ALA A 229 10.54 3.28 16.49
C ALA A 229 9.81 1.93 16.64
N ILE A 230 9.45 1.34 15.50
CA ILE A 230 8.70 0.08 15.38
C ILE A 230 9.49 -0.89 14.51
N THR A 231 9.62 -2.13 14.99
CA THR A 231 10.04 -3.26 14.17
C THR A 231 8.83 -4.13 13.88
N TYR A 232 8.59 -4.44 12.62
CA TYR A 232 7.54 -5.35 12.19
C TYR A 232 8.08 -6.77 12.10
N LEU A 233 7.37 -7.73 12.69
CA LEU A 233 7.44 -9.13 12.30
C LEU A 233 6.44 -9.37 11.18
N ILE A 234 6.85 -10.08 10.14
CA ILE A 234 6.03 -10.33 8.96
C ILE A 234 6.11 -11.81 8.63
N ARG A 235 4.98 -12.51 8.75
CA ARG A 235 4.77 -13.79 8.08
C ARG A 235 4.46 -13.50 6.63
N ALA A 236 5.24 -14.07 5.72
CA ALA A 236 5.10 -13.85 4.28
C ALA A 236 3.81 -14.48 3.73
N ALA A 237 3.48 -14.19 2.48
CA ALA A 237 2.27 -14.66 1.81
C ALA A 237 2.15 -16.20 1.74
N ASN A 238 3.28 -16.91 1.87
CA ASN A 238 3.31 -18.37 1.94
C ASN A 238 2.91 -18.96 3.30
N GLY A 239 2.71 -18.11 4.33
CA GLY A 239 2.30 -18.50 5.68
C GLY A 239 3.40 -19.11 6.55
N SER A 240 4.61 -19.34 6.03
CA SER A 240 5.70 -19.98 6.78
C SER A 240 6.91 -19.11 7.00
N ASP A 241 7.30 -18.32 6.01
CA ASP A 241 8.55 -17.56 6.08
C ASP A 241 8.35 -16.33 6.93
N LEU A 242 9.33 -16.05 7.78
CA LEU A 242 9.27 -15.00 8.77
C LEU A 242 10.40 -13.98 8.51
N TYR A 243 10.00 -12.71 8.47
CA TYR A 243 10.90 -11.58 8.29
C TYR A 243 10.72 -10.58 9.42
N LYS A 244 11.75 -9.79 9.67
CA LYS A 244 11.65 -8.53 10.38
C LYS A 244 11.94 -7.36 9.46
N LEU A 245 11.22 -6.26 9.65
CA LEU A 245 11.35 -5.04 8.86
C LEU A 245 11.35 -3.81 9.78
N GLU A 246 12.24 -2.86 9.52
CA GLU A 246 12.18 -1.52 10.09
C GLU A 246 12.27 -0.48 8.97
N ILE A 247 11.46 0.57 9.07
CA ILE A 247 11.47 1.69 8.14
C ILE A 247 12.46 2.75 8.65
N LEU A 248 13.46 3.08 7.85
CA LEU A 248 14.55 3.98 8.20
C LEU A 248 14.35 5.39 7.65
N ASP A 249 13.72 5.52 6.48
CA ASP A 249 13.48 6.78 5.80
C ASP A 249 12.27 6.67 4.87
N TYR A 250 11.56 7.78 4.65
CA TYR A 250 10.43 7.91 3.71
C TYR A 250 10.75 8.86 2.54
N TYR A 251 11.90 9.54 2.59
CA TYR A 251 12.34 10.51 1.60
C TYR A 251 13.63 10.09 0.89
N SER A 252 13.95 8.79 0.88
CA SER A 252 15.25 8.31 0.43
C SER A 252 15.51 8.54 -1.07
N THR A 253 16.78 8.64 -1.44
CA THR A 253 17.24 8.61 -2.83
C THR A 253 17.65 7.18 -3.23
N PRO A 254 17.73 6.86 -4.53
CA PRO A 254 18.11 5.51 -4.99
C PRO A 254 19.49 5.02 -4.55
N ASP A 255 20.38 5.92 -4.11
CA ASP A 255 21.70 5.61 -3.53
C ASP A 255 21.68 5.52 -1.99
N GLY A 256 20.48 5.53 -1.38
CA GLY A 256 20.30 5.30 0.05
C GLY A 256 20.54 6.51 0.95
N GLN A 257 20.69 7.71 0.39
CA GLN A 257 20.73 8.96 1.15
C GLN A 257 19.30 9.47 1.42
N THR A 258 19.18 10.54 2.21
CA THR A 258 17.91 11.26 2.40
C THR A 258 17.77 12.35 1.34
N GLY A 259 16.63 12.35 0.66
CA GLY A 259 16.23 13.34 -0.33
C GLY A 259 14.99 14.12 0.11
N ALA A 260 14.24 14.64 -0.88
CA ALA A 260 13.04 15.46 -0.64
C ALA A 260 11.75 14.83 -1.24
N THR A 261 11.88 13.78 -2.04
CA THR A 261 10.73 13.12 -2.67
C THR A 261 10.15 12.09 -1.69
N SER A 262 8.91 12.31 -1.26
CA SER A 262 8.19 11.42 -0.36
C SER A 262 7.80 10.09 -1.01
N ALA A 263 7.58 9.08 -0.16
CA ALA A 263 7.29 7.69 -0.53
C ALA A 263 8.41 7.03 -1.32
N ARG A 264 9.62 7.39 -0.93
CA ARG A 264 10.82 6.66 -1.29
C ARG A 264 11.40 6.09 -0.03
N TYR A 265 11.11 4.82 0.19
CA TYR A 265 11.46 4.17 1.43
C TYR A 265 12.91 3.75 1.39
N ARG A 266 13.55 3.85 2.56
CA ARG A 266 14.69 3.03 2.90
C ARG A 266 14.30 2.17 4.08
N VAL A 267 14.37 0.86 3.92
CA VAL A 267 14.01 -0.12 4.96
C VAL A 267 15.20 -1.03 5.22
N ARG A 268 15.27 -1.62 6.42
CA ARG A 268 16.10 -2.80 6.65
C ARG A 268 15.22 -4.02 6.85
N ILE A 269 15.61 -5.13 6.21
CA ILE A 269 14.86 -6.38 6.20
C ILE A 269 15.82 -7.52 6.54
N GLY A 270 15.41 -8.45 7.40
CA GLY A 270 16.14 -9.67 7.68
C GLY A 270 15.20 -10.86 7.88
N GLY A 271 15.61 -12.04 7.45
CA GLY A 271 14.90 -13.29 7.75
C GLY A 271 15.13 -13.72 9.21
N LEU A 272 14.17 -14.48 9.77
CA LEU A 272 14.21 -15.01 11.13
C LEU A 272 14.13 -16.54 11.19
#